data_AF-A0A226M9E4-F1
#
_entry.id   AF-A0A226M9E4-F1
#
_cell.length_a   1.000
_cell.length_b   1.000
_cell.length_c   1.000
_cell.angle_alpha   90.00
_cell.angle_beta   90.00
_cell.angle_gamma   90.00
#
_symmetry.space_group_name_H-M   'P 1'
#
loop_
_entity.id
_entity.type
_entity.pdbx_description
1 polymer ?
#
loop_
_entity_poly.entity_id
_entity_poly.type
_entity_poly.pdbx_seq_one_letter_code
_entity_poly.pdbx_strand_id
1 'polypeptide(L)' 'MRVQGNVYHVRCFSCCACERRLQRGDEFVLKEGQLLCRGDYEKERDMLSAVSPAPTES' A
#
# COMPACT_ATOMS: atom_id res chain seq x y z
N MET A 1 6.26 5.68 -15.07
CA MET A 1 6.53 6.11 -13.68
C MET A 1 7.69 5.29 -13.15
N ARG A 2 8.63 5.93 -12.45
CA ARG A 2 9.81 5.26 -11.89
C ARG A 2 9.74 5.43 -10.37
N VAL A 3 9.82 4.33 -9.63
CA VAL A 3 9.73 4.32 -8.16
C VAL A 3 10.74 3.32 -7.61
N GLN A 4 11.64 3.77 -6.74
CA GLN A 4 12.69 2.94 -6.11
C GLN A 4 13.42 1.97 -7.06
N GLY A 5 13.72 2.42 -8.29
CA GLY A 5 14.41 1.60 -9.30
C GLY A 5 13.50 0.78 -10.22
N ASN A 6 12.21 0.64 -9.89
CA ASN A 6 11.24 -0.07 -10.72
C ASN A 6 10.57 0.87 -11.74
N VAL A 7 10.32 0.35 -12.95
CA VAL A 7 9.66 1.08 -14.04
C VAL A 7 8.25 0.54 -14.23
N TYR A 8 7.25 1.41 -14.14
CA TYR A 8 5.84 1.10 -14.35
C TYR A 8 5.30 1.93 -15.51
N HIS A 9 4.41 1.37 -16.32
CA HIS A 9 3.62 2.17 -17.25
C HIS A 9 2.72 3.12 -16.45
N VAL A 10 2.48 4.32 -16.97
CA VAL A 10 1.59 5.31 -16.31
C VAL A 10 0.18 4.73 -16.10
N ARG A 11 -0.27 3.86 -17.01
CA ARG A 11 -1.58 3.19 -16.91
C ARG A 11 -1.60 2.03 -15.90
N CYS A 12 -0.45 1.42 -15.63
CA CYS A 12 -0.29 0.30 -14.69
C CYS A 12 0.09 0.77 -13.28
N PHE A 13 0.29 2.07 -13.09
CA PHE A 13 0.63 2.64 -11.79
C PHE A 13 -0.66 2.80 -10.97
N SER A 14 -1.13 1.69 -10.40
CA SER A 14 -2.39 1.60 -9.67
C SER A 14 -2.23 0.84 -8.37
N CYS A 15 -3.10 1.13 -7.40
CA CYS A 15 -3.18 0.41 -6.14
C CYS A 15 -3.47 -1.07 -6.38
N CYS A 16 -2.72 -1.97 -5.74
CA CYS A 16 -2.92 -3.41 -5.84
C CYS A 16 -4.18 -3.88 -5.10
N ALA A 17 -4.66 -3.11 -4.12
CA ALA A 17 -5.84 -3.45 -3.33
C ALA A 17 -7.16 -2.97 -3.95
N CYS A 18 -7.20 -1.71 -4.42
CA CYS A 18 -8.43 -1.10 -4.95
C CYS A 18 -8.38 -0.77 -6.44
N GLU A 19 -7.29 -1.12 -7.13
CA GLU A 19 -7.07 -0.91 -8.57
C GLU A 19 -7.14 0.56 -9.03
N ARG A 20 -7.20 1.50 -8.09
CA ARG A 20 -7.21 2.94 -8.38
C ARG A 20 -5.88 3.36 -8.99
N ARG A 21 -5.94 4.02 -10.15
CA ARG A 21 -4.76 4.66 -10.75
C ARG A 21 -4.22 5.77 -9.85
N LEU A 22 -2.93 5.69 -9.54
CA LEU A 22 -2.20 6.67 -8.76
C LEU A 22 -1.60 7.70 -9.73
N GLN A 23 -1.84 8.98 -9.48
CA GLN A 23 -1.38 10.08 -10.32
C GLN A 23 -0.29 10.89 -9.62
N ARG A 24 0.29 11.84 -10.35
CA ARG A 24 1.23 12.79 -9.72
C ARG A 24 0.46 13.62 -8.70
N GLY A 25 0.96 13.65 -7.47
CA GLY A 25 0.33 14.33 -6.34
C GLY A 25 -0.42 13.39 -5.39
N ASP A 26 -0.73 12.16 -5.82
CA ASP A 26 -1.29 11.16 -4.93
C ASP A 26 -0.22 10.58 -3.99
N GLU A 27 -0.62 10.36 -2.74
CA GLU A 27 0.19 9.63 -1.78
C GLU A 27 0.02 8.12 -1.96
N PHE A 28 1.14 7.43 -2.09
CA PHE A 28 1.19 5.98 -2.26
C PHE A 28 2.39 5.39 -1.52
N VAL A 29 2.33 4.10 -1.26
CA VAL A 29 3.40 3.30 -0.65
C VAL A 29 3.80 2.19 -1.61
N LEU A 30 5.11 1.96 -1.73
CA LEU A 30 5.66 0.79 -2.42
C LEU A 30 6.15 -0.21 -1.37
N LYS A 31 5.41 -1.31 -1.20
CA LYS A 31 5.75 -2.39 -0.26
C LYS A 31 6.06 -3.65 -1.05
N GLU A 32 7.30 -4.14 -0.98
CA GLU A 32 7.71 -5.40 -1.64
C GLU A 32 7.36 -5.46 -3.15
N GLY A 33 7.36 -4.31 -3.84
CA GLY A 33 6.99 -4.19 -5.25
C GLY A 33 5.50 -3.96 -5.51
N GLN A 34 4.64 -4.05 -4.49
CA GLN A 34 3.22 -3.72 -4.56
C GLN A 34 2.98 -2.25 -4.29
N LEU A 35 2.19 -1.62 -5.17
CA LEU A 35 1.75 -0.24 -5.00
C LEU A 35 0.46 -0.21 -4.19
N LEU A 36 0.44 0.56 -3.11
CA LEU A 36 -0.73 0.72 -2.25
C LEU A 36 -1.06 2.21 -2.17
N CYS A 37 -2.34 2.57 -2.32
CA CYS A 37 -2.75 3.95 -2.06
C CYS A 37 -2.68 4.21 -0.55
N ARG A 38 -2.51 5.46 -0.14
CA ARG A 38 -2.48 5.86 1.27
C ARG A 38 -3.63 5.26 2.08
N GLY A 39 -4.86 5.32 1.56
CA GLY A 39 -6.05 4.80 2.25
C GLY A 39 -6.01 3.29 2.50
N ASP A 40 -5.61 2.48 1.50
CA ASP A 40 -5.52 1.03 1.68
C ASP A 40 -4.32 0.64 2.53
N TYR A 41 -3.20 1.34 2.38
CA TYR A 41 -2.03 1.13 3.22
C TYR A 41 -2.32 1.42 4.71
N GLU A 42 -3.04 2.50 5.00
CA GLU A 42 -3.44 2.82 6.38
C GLU A 42 -4.42 1.79 6.94
N LYS A 43 -5.37 1.30 6.12
CA LYS A 43 -6.29 0.21 6.51
C LYS A 43 -5.57 -1.10 6.79
N GLU A 44 -4.64 -1.50 5.92
CA GLU A 44 -3.83 -2.71 6.13
C GLU A 44 -2.97 -2.58 7.38
N ARG A 45 -2.36 -1.41 7.61
CA ARG A 45 -1.55 -1.16 8.81
C ARG A 45 -2.39 -1.19 10.09
N ASP A 46 -3.59 -0.62 10.06
CA ASP A 46 -4.53 -0.65 11.18
C ASP A 46 -4.96 -2.10 11.48
N MET A 47 -5.32 -2.86 10.46
CA MET A 47 -5.62 -4.30 10.60
C MET A 47 -4.42 -5.09 11.13
N LEU A 48 -3.19 -4.87 10.63
CA LEU A 48 -2.00 -5.55 11.15
C LEU A 48 -1.74 -5.21 12.62
N SER A 49 -2.03 -3.97 13.02
CA SER A 49 -1.89 -3.52 14.41
C SER A 49 -2.95 -4.16 15.31
N ALA A 50 -4.18 -4.32 14.81
CA ALA A 50 -5.28 -5.02 15.49
C ALA A 50 -5.07 -6.55 15.58
N VAL A 51 -4.23 -7.13 14.71
CA VAL A 51 -3.86 -8.56 14.72
C VAL A 51 -2.67 -8.83 15.65
N SER A 52 -2.31 -7.89 16.54
CA SER A 52 -1.56 -8.22 17.75
C SER A 52 -2.53 -8.49 18.91
N PRO A 53 -3.12 -9.71 19.05
CA PRO A 53 -3.53 -10.12 20.38
C PRO A 53 -2.23 -10.28 21.18
N ALA A 54 -1.97 -9.36 22.10
CA ALA A 54 -1.01 -9.62 23.16
C ALA A 54 -1.36 -10.99 23.81
N PRO A 55 -0.34 -11.79 24.14
CA PRO A 55 -0.53 -13.14 24.64
C PRO A 55 -1.35 -13.13 25.93
N THR A 56 -2.13 -14.19 26.10
CA THR A 56 -2.89 -14.56 27.30
C THR A 56 -2.18 -14.20 28.60
N GLU A 57 -2.82 -13.38 29.44
CA GLU A 57 -2.57 -13.36 30.89
C GLU A 57 -3.89 -13.65 31.62
N SER A 58 -4.18 -14.94 31.84
CA SER A 58 -4.69 -15.51 33.11
C SER A 58 -4.69 -17.03 33.06
#